data_AF-A0A0B1S3I9-F1
#
_entry.id   AF-A0A0B1S3I9-F1
#
_cell.length_a   1.000
_cell.length_b   1.000
_cell.length_c   1.000
_cell.angle_alpha   90.00
_cell.angle_beta   90.00
_cell.angle_gamma   90.00
#
_symmetry.space_group_name_H-M   'P 1'
#
loop_
_entity.id
_entity.type
_entity.pdbx_description
1 polymer ?
#
loop_
_entity_poly.entity_id
_entity_poly.type
_entity_poly.pdbx_seq_one_letter_code
_entity_poly.pdbx_strand_id
1 'polypeptide(L)'
;MDLAARVKLICGIFLSISIVSTVLACALWDFQHQPPVNNVLYISGLLLAFMLNSGIAYCLLAGTVQQKSSLFFPYIVCASIHAVVR
;
A
#
# COMPACT_ATOMS: atom_id res chain seq x y z
N MET A 1 20.18 0.93 17.09
CA MET A 1 18.77 1.21 16.76
C MET A 1 18.09 -0.12 16.50
N ASP A 2 17.09 -0.46 17.30
CA ASP A 2 16.41 -1.75 17.30
C ASP A 2 15.80 -2.07 15.92
N LEU A 3 15.86 -3.34 15.47
CA LEU A 3 15.34 -3.76 14.16
C LEU A 3 13.83 -3.46 14.06
N ALA A 4 13.10 -3.66 15.15
CA ALA A 4 11.69 -3.35 15.25
C ALA A 4 11.39 -1.84 15.07
N ALA A 5 12.27 -0.96 15.56
CA ALA A 5 12.13 0.49 15.38
C ALA A 5 12.34 0.90 13.92
N ARG A 6 13.30 0.28 13.22
CA ARG A 6 13.52 0.49 11.78
C ARG A 6 12.32 0.05 10.94
N VAL A 7 11.75 -1.13 11.22
CA VAL A 7 10.59 -1.62 10.46
C VAL A 7 9.35 -0.76 10.71
N LYS A 8 9.12 -0.33 11.96
CA LYS A 8 8.05 0.64 12.29
C LYS A 8 8.17 1.93 11.50
N LEU A 9 9.40 2.47 11.40
CA LEU A 9 9.68 3.68 10.66
C LEU A 9 9.44 3.49 9.15
N ILE A 10 9.91 2.38 8.57
CA ILE A 10 9.67 2.06 7.15
C ILE A 10 8.16 1.89 6.86
N CYS A 11 7.43 1.17 7.72
CA CYS A 11 5.97 1.03 7.58
C CYS A 11 5.26 2.39 7.66
N GLY A 12 5.66 3.25 8.59
CA GLY A 12 5.10 4.59 8.74
C GLY A 12 5.33 5.44 7.48
N ILE A 13 6.54 5.43 6.92
CA ILE A 13 6.86 6.12 5.66
C ILE A 13 6.03 5.54 4.50
N PHE A 14 5.94 4.22 4.40
CA PHE A 14 5.21 3.57 3.31
C PHE A 14 3.71 3.89 3.34
N LEU A 15 3.10 3.88 4.53
CA LEU A 15 1.71 4.28 4.74
C LEU A 15 1.48 5.75 4.42
N SER A 16 2.36 6.65 4.88
CA SER A 16 2.21 8.09 4.62
C SER A 16 2.34 8.42 3.13
N ILE A 17 3.28 7.80 2.41
CA ILE A 17 3.38 7.93 0.94
C ILE A 17 2.12 7.39 0.27
N SER A 18 1.58 6.25 0.72
CA SER A 18 0.34 5.68 0.18
C SER A 18 -0.85 6.62 0.35
N ILE A 19 -0.97 7.30 1.49
CA ILE A 19 -2.02 8.29 1.74
C ILE A 19 -1.86 9.48 0.78
N VAL A 20 -0.67 10.07 0.70
CA VAL A 20 -0.42 11.23 -0.17
C VAL A 20 -0.68 10.88 -1.64
N SER A 21 -0.24 9.70 -2.09
CA SER A 21 -0.48 9.21 -3.45
C SER A 21 -1.98 9.05 -3.74
N THR A 22 -2.74 8.50 -2.78
CA THR A 22 -4.20 8.36 -2.90
C THR A 22 -4.89 9.72 -3.02
N VAL A 23 -4.50 10.69 -2.18
CA VAL A 23 -5.06 12.06 -2.24
C VAL A 23 -4.72 12.75 -3.55
N LEU A 24 -3.47 12.64 -4.01
CA LEU A 24 -3.03 13.23 -5.27
C LEU A 24 -3.75 12.61 -6.48
N ALA A 25 -3.93 11.29 -6.46
CA ALA A 25 -4.67 10.56 -7.49
C ALA A 25 -6.13 11.04 -7.58
N CYS A 26 -6.81 11.21 -6.45
CA CYS A 26 -8.14 11.83 -6.42
C CYS A 26 -8.12 13.28 -6.93
N ALA A 27 -7.13 14.09 -6.55
CA ALA A 27 -7.07 15.49 -6.96
C ALA A 27 -6.83 15.67 -8.47
N LEU A 28 -6.10 14.75 -9.09
CA LEU A 28 -5.79 14.76 -10.53
C LEU A 28 -6.91 14.11 -11.38
N TRP A 29 -7.80 13.34 -10.77
CA TRP A 29 -8.87 12.66 -11.51
C TRP A 29 -10.02 13.61 -11.85
N ASP A 30 -10.36 13.70 -13.14
CA ASP A 30 -11.51 14.47 -13.59
C ASP A 30 -12.81 13.69 -13.39
N PHE A 31 -13.40 13.84 -12.20
CA PHE A 31 -14.66 13.20 -11.84
C PHE A 31 -15.86 13.70 -12.65
N GLN A 32 -15.80 14.91 -13.22
CA GLN A 32 -16.93 15.52 -13.93
C GLN A 32 -17.03 15.03 -15.37
N HIS A 33 -15.91 14.79 -16.04
CA HIS A 33 -15.89 14.26 -17.41
C HIS A 33 -16.02 12.73 -17.49
N GLN A 34 -15.80 12.01 -16.39
CA GLN A 34 -15.83 10.55 -16.39
C GLN A 34 -17.24 9.99 -16.10
N PRO A 35 -17.66 8.91 -16.79
CA PRO A 35 -18.92 8.25 -16.49
C PRO A 35 -18.92 7.73 -15.04
N PRO A 36 -20.09 7.66 -14.39
CA PRO A 36 -20.20 7.31 -12.97
C PRO A 36 -19.62 5.93 -12.65
N VAL A 37 -19.71 4.97 -13.58
CA VAL A 37 -19.07 3.66 -13.45
C VAL A 37 -17.54 3.76 -13.33
N ASN A 38 -16.90 4.62 -14.13
CA ASN A 38 -15.44 4.78 -14.06
C ASN A 38 -15.02 5.43 -12.74
N ASN A 39 -15.79 6.39 -12.24
CA ASN A 39 -15.52 7.00 -10.93
C ASN A 39 -15.61 5.97 -9.80
N VAL A 40 -16.62 5.10 -9.83
CA VAL A 40 -16.77 4.01 -8.86
C VAL A 40 -15.63 3.00 -8.97
N LEU A 41 -15.27 2.57 -10.19
CA LEU A 41 -14.13 1.67 -10.43
C LEU A 41 -12.80 2.30 -9.97
N TYR A 42 -12.63 3.61 -10.19
CA TYR A 42 -11.43 4.33 -9.78
C TYR A 42 -11.31 4.40 -8.25
N ILE A 43 -12.37 4.85 -7.56
CA ILE A 43 -12.36 4.94 -6.08
C ILE A 43 -12.21 3.55 -5.44
N SER A 44 -12.90 2.54 -5.97
CA SER A 44 -12.80 1.16 -5.46
C SER A 44 -11.40 0.58 -5.68
N GLY A 45 -10.78 0.84 -6.84
CA GLY A 45 -9.38 0.47 -7.11
C GLY A 45 -8.41 1.16 -6.15
N LEU A 46 -8.61 2.47 -5.90
CA LEU A 46 -7.84 3.23 -4.92
C LEU A 46 -7.95 2.64 -3.51
N LEU A 47 -9.17 2.31 -3.08
CA LEU A 47 -9.44 1.72 -1.77
C LEU A 47 -8.78 0.35 -1.64
N LEU A 48 -8.86 -0.49 -2.68
CA LEU A 48 -8.24 -1.80 -2.71
C LEU A 48 -6.72 -1.68 -2.63
N ALA A 49 -6.12 -0.76 -3.39
CA ALA A 49 -4.69 -0.47 -3.33
C ALA A 49 -4.24 0.00 -1.94
N PHE A 50 -5.02 0.88 -1.30
CA PHE A 50 -4.76 1.35 0.06
C PHE A 50 -4.84 0.21 1.08
N MET A 51 -5.85 -0.66 0.98
CA MET A 51 -5.99 -1.83 1.85
C MET A 51 -4.83 -2.82 1.68
N LEU A 52 -4.41 -3.08 0.43
CA LEU A 52 -3.27 -3.95 0.14
C LEU A 52 -1.98 -3.39 0.75
N ASN A 53 -1.68 -2.10 0.51
CA ASN A 53 -0.49 -1.45 1.07
C ASN A 53 -0.49 -1.46 2.60
N SER A 54 -1.65 -1.24 3.22
CA SER A 54 -1.82 -1.29 4.68
C SER A 54 -1.64 -2.71 5.23
N GLY A 55 -2.21 -3.72 4.55
CA GLY A 55 -2.06 -5.12 4.92
C GLY A 55 -0.61 -5.60 4.82
N ILE A 56 0.10 -5.17 3.78
CA ILE A 56 1.52 -5.45 3.59
C ILE A 56 2.38 -4.82 4.69
N ALA A 57 2.12 -3.56 5.04
CA ALA A 57 2.78 -2.88 6.16
C ALA A 57 2.48 -3.59 7.50
N TYR A 58 1.24 -4.03 7.71
CA TYR A 58 0.87 -4.81 8.89
C TYR A 58 1.59 -6.17 8.95
N CYS A 59 1.66 -6.90 7.83
CA CYS A 59 2.38 -8.17 7.75
C CYS A 59 3.88 -8.01 8.05
N LEU A 60 4.51 -6.93 7.56
CA LEU A 60 5.88 -6.56 7.90
C LEU A 60 6.05 -6.35 9.42
N LEU A 61 5.16 -5.55 10.02
CA LEU A 61 5.17 -5.26 11.45
C LEU A 61 4.99 -6.53 12.29
N ALA A 62 3.97 -7.33 11.97
CA ALA A 62 3.67 -8.59 12.64
C ALA A 62 4.80 -9.62 12.48
N GLY A 63 5.36 -9.75 11.27
CA GLY A 63 6.50 -10.63 10.98
C GLY A 63 7.75 -10.27 11.76
N THR A 64 7.97 -8.97 11.99
CA THR A 64 9.11 -8.48 12.79
C THR A 64 8.90 -8.72 14.28
N VAL A 65 7.68 -8.53 14.80
CA VAL A 65 7.33 -8.78 16.20
C VAL A 65 7.36 -10.28 16.53
N GLN A 66 6.88 -11.13 15.61
CA GLN A 66 6.82 -12.58 15.80
C GLN A 66 8.08 -13.33 15.33
N GLN A 67 9.11 -12.62 14.83
CA GLN A 67 10.31 -13.19 14.18
C GLN A 67 10.02 -14.29 13.15
N LYS A 68 8.87 -14.20 12.47
CA LYS A 68 8.40 -15.25 11.55
C LYS A 68 8.59 -14.77 10.12
N SER A 69 9.66 -15.24 9.48
CA SER A 69 10.05 -14.86 8.11
C SER A 69 8.95 -15.13 7.06
N SER A 70 8.08 -16.10 7.31
CA SER A 70 6.93 -16.43 6.46
C SER A 70 5.93 -15.28 6.29
N LEU A 71 5.83 -14.35 7.24
CA LEU A 71 4.94 -13.17 7.14
C LEU A 71 5.48 -12.07 6.21
N PHE A 72 6.74 -12.16 5.77
CA PHE A 72 7.33 -11.26 4.78
C PHE A 72 7.02 -11.67 3.33
N PHE A 73 6.56 -12.90 3.11
CA PHE A 73 6.22 -13.42 1.78
C PHE A 73 5.22 -12.56 0.98
N PRO A 74 4.11 -12.06 1.56
CA PRO A 74 3.20 -11.16 0.84
C PRO A 74 3.86 -9.84 0.42
N TYR A 75 4.81 -9.31 1.20
CA TYR A 75 5.60 -8.13 0.79
C TYR A 75 6.46 -8.43 -0.43
N ILE A 76 7.14 -9.58 -0.44
CA ILE A 76 8.03 -10.00 -1.53
C ILE A 76 7.22 -10.24 -2.81
N VAL A 77 6.07 -10.91 -2.73
CA VAL A 77 5.18 -11.16 -3.87
C VAL A 77 4.61 -9.85 -4.42
N CYS A 78 4.18 -8.93 -3.56
CA CYS A 78 3.65 -7.66 -4.02
C CYS A 78 4.74 -6.79 -4.67
N ALA A 79 5.94 -6.72 -4.08
CA ALA A 79 7.08 -6.00 -4.65
C ALA A 79 7.53 -6.59 -5.99
N SER A 80 7.49 -7.91 -6.15
CA SER A 80 7.86 -8.59 -7.41
C SER A 80 6.81 -8.38 -8.50
N ILE A 81 5.51 -8.39 -8.18
CA ILE A 81 4.46 -8.03 -9.15
C ILE A 81 4.60 -6.58 -9.59
N HIS A 82 4.84 -5.64 -8.66
CA HIS A 82 5.10 -4.24 -8.99
C HIS A 82 6.35 -4.04 -9.87
N ALA A 83 7.37 -4.88 -9.70
CA ALA A 83 8.57 -4.85 -10.53
C ALA A 83 8.33 -5.38 -11.96
N VAL A 84 7.40 -6.34 -12.13
CA VAL A 84 7.06 -6.96 -13.42
C VAL A 84 6.03 -6.17 -14.22
N VAL A 85 5.12 -5.46 -13.54
CA VAL A 85 4.05 -4.65 -14.18
C VAL A 85 4.56 -3.28 -14.65
N ARG A 86 5.85 -3.00 -14.47
CA ARG A 86 6.54 -1.80 -14.99
C ARG A 86 6.97 -1.98 -16.44
#